data_AF-A0A1H6S7F9-F1
#
_entry.id   AF-A0A1H6S7F9-F1
#
_cell.length_a   1.000
_cell.length_b   1.000
_cell.length_c   1.000
_cell.angle_alpha   90.00
_cell.angle_beta   90.00
_cell.angle_gamma   90.00
#
_symmetry.space_group_name_H-M   'P 1'
#
loop_
_entity.id
_entity.type
_entity.pdbx_description
1 polymer ?
#
loop_
_entity_poly.entity_id
_entity_poly.type
_entity_poly.pdbx_seq_one_letter_code
_entity_poly.pdbx_strand_id
1 'polypeptide(L)'
;MGTYFRLTEAGKLRLRSFSWALLLIVIVPNLLFVVMAWLAGVGRSYLNLDYAVAVFVVALGFRWSGALLFLFLLLVDLLVVVGQLFPFVRFSDLLYLAKFTFISSAQYQVAISVIAVGVLAKCWVLLFFGRRISPVGGVIAFNLLVFLYMFKVYGVGGGGEDKFWRVSNVSLVSSQVVDFVRYRSSGFLKSAELKGEPFTVLRADAGAVPQWIGNLDGKALPEKLLLVVNESWGVPRDPKVQEALLQPLRAVSRGEVEQGNLSFVGATVAGELRELCQLRPNNFNLAAVTDGFGECLPNRLRRKGYRTASVHGAVSLMYDRRHWYPRVGFDESVFFESSRWPERCYSFPGACDLDLRATVGDFLRLDGKRFLYWLTLNSHAFYDQRDIREDVFDCRLFDVDSGSRECLNLKLQAQFFHGLGELLGSGILRGTAVLVVGDHEPPLTKTRGEKAVFAEGMVPWVSFVVE
;
A
#
# COMPACT_ATOMS: atom_id res chain seq x y z
N MET A 1 -48.84 36.77 -19.61
CA MET A 1 -48.14 37.97 -19.09
C MET A 1 -47.32 37.51 -17.88
N GLY A 2 -46.01 37.37 -18.05
CA GLY A 2 -45.12 36.71 -17.09
C GLY A 2 -44.74 37.61 -15.91
N THR A 3 -45.15 37.23 -14.71
CA THR A 3 -44.67 37.80 -13.45
C THR A 3 -43.32 37.17 -13.10
N TYR A 4 -42.24 37.82 -13.53
CA TYR A 4 -40.91 37.53 -13.03
C TYR A 4 -40.83 37.90 -11.54
N PHE A 5 -40.69 36.89 -10.67
CA PHE A 5 -40.27 37.05 -9.29
C PHE A 5 -38.89 37.74 -9.25
N ARG A 6 -38.85 39.08 -9.13
CA ARG A 6 -37.61 39.81 -8.86
C ARG A 6 -37.29 39.68 -7.37
N LEU A 7 -36.23 38.93 -7.06
CA LEU A 7 -35.64 38.90 -5.72
C LEU A 7 -35.28 40.32 -5.27
N THR A 8 -35.66 40.67 -4.04
CA THR A 8 -35.24 41.92 -3.39
C THR A 8 -33.71 41.96 -3.24
N GLU A 9 -33.10 43.15 -3.11
CA GLU A 9 -31.64 43.27 -2.90
C GLU A 9 -31.16 42.44 -1.69
N ALA A 10 -31.94 42.42 -0.60
CA ALA A 10 -31.69 41.54 0.55
C ALA A 10 -31.75 40.04 0.18
N GLY A 11 -32.69 39.64 -0.69
CA GLY A 11 -32.77 38.28 -1.23
C GLY A 11 -31.57 37.92 -2.10
N LYS A 12 -31.08 38.84 -2.94
CA LYS A 12 -29.87 38.65 -3.76
C LYS A 12 -28.61 38.54 -2.90
N LEU A 13 -28.50 39.34 -1.83
CA LEU A 13 -27.39 39.28 -0.85
C LEU A 13 -27.38 37.94 -0.10
N ARG A 14 -28.54 37.45 0.36
CA ARG A 14 -28.67 36.14 1.01
C ARG A 14 -28.35 34.99 0.05
N LEU A 15 -28.82 35.06 -1.19
CA LEU A 15 -28.53 34.04 -2.20
C LEU A 15 -27.03 34.00 -2.55
N ARG A 16 -26.39 35.15 -2.77
CA ARG A 16 -24.93 35.24 -2.98
C ARG A 16 -24.15 34.69 -1.80
N SER A 17 -24.57 34.99 -0.58
CA SER A 17 -23.94 34.49 0.64
C SER A 17 -24.06 32.97 0.78
N PHE A 18 -25.23 32.41 0.44
CA PHE A 18 -25.45 30.97 0.38
C PHE A 18 -24.59 30.30 -0.70
N SER A 19 -24.45 30.90 -1.89
CA SER A 19 -23.56 30.38 -2.94
C SER A 19 -22.09 30.35 -2.50
N TRP A 20 -21.62 31.37 -1.76
CA TRP A 20 -20.27 31.35 -1.17
C TRP A 20 -20.09 30.25 -0.14
N ALA A 21 -21.10 30.00 0.71
CA ALA A 21 -21.08 28.90 1.66
C ALA A 21 -21.00 27.54 0.93
N LEU A 22 -21.83 27.34 -0.09
CA LEU A 22 -21.81 26.10 -0.87
C LEU A 22 -20.47 25.88 -1.58
N LEU A 23 -19.90 26.92 -2.21
CA LEU A 23 -18.59 26.83 -2.87
C LEU A 23 -17.47 26.44 -1.88
N LEU A 24 -17.45 27.07 -0.70
CA LEU A 24 -16.42 26.88 0.32
C LEU A 24 -16.57 25.59 1.13
N ILE A 25 -17.77 25.01 1.17
CA ILE A 25 -18.04 23.75 1.87
C ILE A 25 -17.98 22.54 0.92
N VAL A 26 -18.53 22.68 -0.28
CA VAL A 26 -18.78 21.54 -1.18
C VAL A 26 -17.68 21.40 -2.22
N ILE A 27 -17.25 22.48 -2.87
CA ILE A 27 -16.38 22.37 -4.05
C ILE A 27 -14.91 22.51 -3.66
N VAL A 28 -14.53 23.65 -3.09
CA VAL A 28 -13.12 23.99 -2.81
C VAL A 28 -12.41 22.95 -1.94
N PRO A 29 -12.98 22.49 -0.81
CA PRO A 29 -12.22 21.60 0.07
C PRO A 29 -12.19 20.16 -0.43
N ASN A 30 -13.21 19.72 -1.18
CA ASN A 30 -13.34 18.33 -1.63
C ASN A 30 -12.60 18.04 -2.93
N LEU A 31 -12.66 18.94 -3.92
CA LEU A 31 -12.22 18.67 -5.30
C LEU A 31 -10.79 18.08 -5.36
N LEU A 32 -9.83 18.71 -4.70
CA LEU A 32 -8.44 18.24 -4.69
C LEU A 32 -8.34 16.81 -4.12
N PHE A 33 -8.99 16.52 -2.99
CA PHE A 33 -8.86 15.19 -2.36
C PHE A 33 -9.64 14.11 -3.11
N VAL A 34 -10.76 14.44 -3.76
CA VAL A 34 -11.47 13.51 -4.67
C VAL A 34 -10.61 13.18 -5.87
N VAL A 35 -10.03 14.19 -6.53
CA VAL A 35 -9.15 13.98 -7.69
C VAL A 35 -7.92 13.16 -7.28
N MET A 36 -7.30 13.48 -6.15
CA MET A 36 -6.17 12.71 -5.64
C MET A 36 -6.56 11.27 -5.31
N ALA A 37 -7.70 11.04 -4.67
CA ALA A 37 -8.17 9.69 -4.35
C ALA A 37 -8.44 8.88 -5.62
N TRP A 38 -9.06 9.50 -6.63
CA TRP A 38 -9.31 8.88 -7.93
C TRP A 38 -8.00 8.52 -8.67
N LEU A 39 -7.06 9.47 -8.77
CA LEU A 39 -5.75 9.22 -9.38
C LEU A 39 -4.96 8.14 -8.64
N ALA A 40 -5.04 8.14 -7.32
CA ALA A 40 -4.35 7.18 -6.48
C ALA A 40 -5.06 5.81 -6.42
N GLY A 41 -6.26 5.68 -7.00
CA GLY A 41 -7.09 4.48 -6.87
C GLY A 41 -7.33 4.12 -5.41
N VAL A 42 -7.70 5.10 -4.59
CA VAL A 42 -8.11 4.93 -3.18
C VAL A 42 -9.53 5.44 -2.92
N GLY A 43 -10.15 4.95 -1.85
CA GLY A 43 -11.53 5.25 -1.53
C GLY A 43 -11.65 6.54 -0.73
N ARG A 44 -12.44 7.49 -1.22
CA ARG A 44 -12.81 8.71 -0.49
C ARG A 44 -14.17 9.21 -0.94
N SER A 45 -15.07 9.49 -0.01
CA SER A 45 -16.41 10.01 -0.33
C SER A 45 -16.32 11.34 -1.10
N TYR A 46 -17.27 11.62 -1.98
CA TYR A 46 -17.25 12.84 -2.80
C TYR A 46 -17.31 14.11 -1.95
N LEU A 47 -18.14 14.10 -0.90
CA LEU A 47 -18.29 15.21 0.03
C LEU A 47 -17.89 14.79 1.44
N ASN A 48 -16.97 15.55 2.04
CA ASN A 48 -16.62 15.46 3.44
C ASN A 48 -17.47 16.46 4.25
N LEU A 49 -18.35 15.92 5.10
CA LEU A 49 -19.24 16.69 5.96
C LEU A 49 -18.47 17.57 6.96
N ASP A 50 -17.28 17.14 7.38
CA ASP A 50 -16.57 17.79 8.48
C ASP A 50 -16.23 19.25 8.17
N TYR A 51 -15.93 19.56 6.90
CA TYR A 51 -15.64 20.93 6.46
C TYR A 51 -16.79 21.90 6.71
N ALA A 52 -18.03 21.42 6.74
CA ALA A 52 -19.19 22.26 7.04
C ALA A 52 -19.12 22.83 8.47
N VAL A 53 -18.54 22.09 9.42
CA VAL A 53 -18.35 22.55 10.81
C VAL A 53 -17.40 23.74 10.85
N ALA A 54 -16.27 23.66 10.15
CA ALA A 54 -15.30 24.75 10.11
C ALA A 54 -15.86 26.02 9.45
N VAL A 55 -16.60 25.86 8.35
CA VAL A 55 -17.24 26.99 7.67
C VAL A 55 -18.34 27.60 8.53
N PHE A 56 -19.10 26.78 9.29
CA PHE A 56 -20.08 27.27 10.25
C PHE A 56 -19.42 28.14 11.34
N VAL A 57 -18.28 27.71 11.91
CA VAL A 57 -17.51 28.51 12.88
C VAL A 57 -17.04 29.84 12.28
N VAL A 58 -16.58 29.84 11.03
CA VAL A 58 -16.21 31.09 10.32
C VAL A 58 -17.43 32.00 10.13
N ALA A 59 -18.60 31.44 9.80
CA ALA A 59 -19.84 32.18 9.60
C ALA A 59 -20.34 32.85 10.90
N LEU A 60 -20.03 32.28 12.07
CA LEU A 60 -20.30 32.88 13.38
C LEU A 60 -19.33 34.03 13.75
N GLY A 61 -18.32 34.31 12.92
CA GLY A 61 -17.35 35.39 13.13
C GLY A 61 -16.01 34.94 13.72
N PHE A 62 -15.87 33.67 14.12
CA PHE A 62 -14.63 33.12 14.69
C PHE A 62 -13.66 32.66 13.60
N ARG A 63 -13.13 33.61 12.84
CA ARG A 63 -12.40 33.34 11.58
C ARG A 63 -11.15 32.49 11.77
N TRP A 64 -10.33 32.81 12.77
CA TRP A 64 -9.08 32.12 13.04
C TRP A 64 -9.33 30.72 13.60
N SER A 65 -10.25 30.58 14.56
CA SER A 65 -10.66 29.28 15.10
C SER A 65 -11.24 28.37 14.02
N GLY A 66 -12.09 28.92 13.14
CA GLY A 66 -12.63 28.18 12.01
C GLY A 66 -11.55 27.77 10.99
N ALA A 67 -10.54 28.61 10.74
CA ALA A 67 -9.43 28.27 9.87
C ALA A 67 -8.49 27.20 10.47
N LEU A 68 -8.21 27.26 11.78
CA LEU A 68 -7.46 26.21 12.48
C LEU A 68 -8.20 24.88 12.47
N LEU A 69 -9.51 24.90 12.73
CA LEU A 69 -10.36 23.70 12.63
C LEU A 69 -10.36 23.16 11.20
N PHE A 70 -10.47 24.03 10.19
CA PHE A 70 -10.42 23.61 8.80
C PHE A 70 -9.08 22.97 8.43
N LEU A 71 -7.96 23.55 8.86
CA LEU A 71 -6.63 22.97 8.65
C LEU A 71 -6.51 21.59 9.29
N PHE A 72 -7.01 21.43 10.52
CA PHE A 72 -7.06 20.13 11.19
C PHE A 72 -7.87 19.11 10.38
N LEU A 73 -9.03 19.49 9.85
CA LEU A 73 -9.87 18.62 9.03
C LEU A 73 -9.24 18.28 7.67
N LEU A 74 -8.51 19.22 7.05
CA LEU A 74 -7.71 18.95 5.85
C LEU A 74 -6.61 17.92 6.16
N LEU A 75 -5.97 18.02 7.32
CA LEU A 75 -4.96 17.07 7.77
C LEU A 75 -5.58 15.68 7.98
N VAL A 76 -6.75 15.58 8.62
CA VAL A 76 -7.43 14.29 8.80
C VAL A 76 -7.79 13.64 7.46
N ASP A 77 -8.38 14.39 6.52
CA ASP A 77 -8.71 13.89 5.16
C ASP A 77 -7.45 13.41 4.42
N LEU A 78 -6.36 14.19 4.52
CA LEU A 78 -5.06 13.80 3.98
C LEU A 78 -4.56 12.48 4.60
N LEU A 79 -4.69 12.30 5.91
CA LEU A 79 -4.25 11.08 6.61
C LEU A 79 -5.11 9.84 6.24
N VAL A 80 -6.38 10.04 5.90
CA VAL A 80 -7.25 8.98 5.38
C VAL A 80 -6.79 8.55 3.98
N VAL A 81 -6.53 9.49 3.07
CA VAL A 81 -6.04 9.19 1.72
C VAL A 81 -4.64 8.57 1.76
N VAL A 82 -3.70 9.22 2.44
CA VAL A 82 -2.29 8.78 2.49
C VAL A 82 -2.15 7.43 3.17
N GLY A 83 -2.87 7.18 4.26
CA GLY A 83 -2.73 5.91 4.96
C GLY A 83 -3.40 4.71 4.29
N GLN A 84 -4.11 4.92 3.17
CA GLN A 84 -4.52 3.84 2.26
C GLN A 84 -3.40 3.44 1.30
N LEU A 85 -2.50 4.36 0.97
CA LEU A 85 -1.32 4.10 0.15
C LEU A 85 -0.14 3.60 0.99
N PHE A 86 0.01 4.16 2.18
CA PHE A 86 1.08 3.82 3.11
C PHE A 86 0.46 3.43 4.46
N PRO A 87 0.12 2.16 4.67
CA PRO A 87 -0.46 1.71 5.93
C PRO A 87 0.50 1.99 7.08
N PHE A 88 0.09 2.82 8.04
CA PHE A 88 0.85 3.09 9.26
C PHE A 88 -0.01 2.87 10.50
N VAL A 89 0.58 2.30 11.54
CA VAL A 89 -0.12 2.01 12.80
C VAL A 89 0.06 3.16 13.78
N ARG A 90 1.27 3.71 13.87
CA ARG A 90 1.61 4.81 14.79
C ARG A 90 1.93 6.09 14.04
N PHE A 91 1.73 7.23 14.70
CA PHE A 91 2.14 8.53 14.15
C PHE A 91 3.65 8.63 13.93
N SER A 92 4.46 7.94 14.75
CA SER A 92 5.91 7.83 14.55
C SER A 92 6.29 7.17 13.23
N ASP A 93 5.48 6.21 12.75
CA ASP A 93 5.71 5.53 11.48
C ASP A 93 5.47 6.48 10.30
N LEU A 94 4.48 7.38 10.42
CA LEU A 94 4.26 8.44 9.44
C LEU A 94 5.46 9.41 9.38
N LEU A 95 5.98 9.84 10.53
CA LEU A 95 7.18 10.69 10.59
C LEU A 95 8.42 9.99 10.04
N TYR A 96 8.52 8.67 10.22
CA TYR A 96 9.56 7.85 9.63
C TYR A 96 9.47 7.84 8.10
N LEU A 97 8.30 7.52 7.55
CA LEU A 97 8.06 7.46 6.11
C LEU A 97 8.24 8.82 5.43
N ALA A 98 7.88 9.92 6.11
CA ALA A 98 8.04 11.28 5.58
C ALA A 98 9.50 11.63 5.21
N LYS A 99 10.50 11.00 5.84
CA LYS A 99 11.92 11.22 5.53
C LYS A 99 12.29 10.79 4.11
N PHE A 100 11.53 9.87 3.53
CA PHE A 100 11.78 9.33 2.19
C PHE A 100 11.13 10.16 1.07
N THR A 101 10.38 11.21 1.42
CA THR A 101 9.68 12.09 0.47
C THR A 101 10.60 12.56 -0.68
N PHE A 102 11.81 13.01 -0.36
CA PHE A 102 12.76 13.54 -1.35
C PHE A 102 13.50 12.47 -2.16
N ILE A 103 13.41 11.20 -1.75
CA ILE A 103 14.04 10.06 -2.42
C ILE A 103 13.01 9.28 -3.26
N SER A 104 11.71 9.53 -3.03
CA SER A 104 10.60 8.92 -3.76
C SER A 104 10.56 9.30 -5.25
N SER A 105 9.73 8.61 -6.04
CA SER A 105 9.58 8.89 -7.48
C SER A 105 9.11 10.32 -7.75
N ALA A 106 9.41 10.85 -8.94
CA ALA A 106 8.99 12.20 -9.33
C ALA A 106 7.47 12.39 -9.23
N GLN A 107 6.70 11.34 -9.51
CA GLN A 107 5.24 11.35 -9.37
C GLN A 107 4.81 11.62 -7.91
N TYR A 108 5.42 10.94 -6.94
CA TYR A 108 5.14 11.18 -5.51
C TYR A 108 5.57 12.60 -5.07
N GLN A 109 6.73 13.07 -5.52
CA GLN A 109 7.21 14.41 -5.18
C GLN A 109 6.30 15.52 -5.72
N VAL A 110 5.81 15.37 -6.96
CA VAL A 110 4.84 16.28 -7.57
C VAL A 110 3.51 16.22 -6.82
N ALA A 111 3.01 15.03 -6.52
CA ALA A 111 1.76 14.85 -5.77
C ALA A 111 1.82 15.54 -4.39
N ILE A 112 2.91 15.35 -3.64
CA ILE A 112 3.11 15.98 -2.33
C ILE A 112 3.16 17.51 -2.46
N SER A 113 3.84 18.03 -3.48
CA SER A 113 3.92 19.48 -3.75
C SER A 113 2.55 20.07 -4.08
N VAL A 114 1.77 19.40 -4.94
CA VAL A 114 0.39 19.79 -5.29
C VAL A 114 -0.53 19.78 -4.08
N ILE A 115 -0.41 18.77 -3.21
CA ILE A 115 -1.16 18.70 -1.96
C ILE A 115 -0.80 19.87 -1.04
N ALA A 116 0.50 20.13 -0.83
CA ALA A 116 0.96 21.20 0.05
C ALA A 116 0.46 22.57 -0.41
N VAL A 117 0.64 22.91 -1.69
CA VAL A 117 0.14 24.15 -2.28
C VAL A 117 -1.38 24.21 -2.22
N GLY A 118 -2.06 23.12 -2.53
CA GLY A 118 -3.51 23.02 -2.50
C GLY A 118 -4.10 23.25 -1.10
N VAL A 119 -3.48 22.70 -0.05
CA VAL A 119 -3.87 22.94 1.35
C VAL A 119 -3.71 24.42 1.72
N LEU A 120 -2.57 25.04 1.38
CA LEU A 120 -2.33 26.46 1.63
C LEU A 120 -3.34 27.34 0.89
N ALA A 121 -3.60 27.05 -0.38
CA ALA A 121 -4.58 27.77 -1.19
C ALA A 121 -5.99 27.67 -0.61
N LYS A 122 -6.42 26.48 -0.17
CA LYS A 122 -7.73 26.28 0.48
C LYS A 122 -7.86 27.09 1.78
N CYS A 123 -6.84 27.09 2.63
CA CYS A 123 -6.82 27.89 3.86
C CYS A 123 -6.92 29.39 3.55
N TRP A 124 -6.18 29.87 2.55
CA TRP A 124 -6.23 31.26 2.11
C TRP A 124 -7.62 31.64 1.57
N VAL A 125 -8.21 30.79 0.73
CA VAL A 125 -9.56 30.98 0.18
C VAL A 125 -10.60 31.05 1.30
N LEU A 126 -10.53 30.18 2.31
CA LEU A 126 -11.43 30.22 3.46
C LEU A 126 -11.28 31.53 4.26
N LEU A 127 -10.04 31.95 4.54
CA LEU A 127 -9.76 33.17 5.30
C LEU A 127 -10.20 34.44 4.55
N PHE A 128 -10.03 34.49 3.23
CA PHE A 128 -10.38 35.64 2.42
C PHE A 128 -11.88 35.71 2.11
N PHE A 129 -12.44 34.63 1.55
CA PHE A 129 -13.83 34.59 1.09
C PHE A 129 -14.83 34.22 2.18
N GLY A 130 -14.40 33.61 3.28
CA GLY A 130 -15.26 33.32 4.43
C GLY A 130 -15.86 34.57 5.09
N ARG A 131 -15.40 35.78 4.75
CA ARG A 131 -16.03 37.06 5.18
C ARG A 131 -17.39 37.29 4.52
N ARG A 132 -17.64 36.62 3.39
CA ARG A 132 -18.85 36.80 2.57
C ARG A 132 -19.98 35.85 2.98
N ILE A 133 -19.72 34.96 3.93
CA ILE A 133 -20.70 34.01 4.45
C ILE A 133 -21.43 34.65 5.62
N SER A 134 -22.75 34.70 5.52
CA SER A 134 -23.64 35.10 6.61
C SER A 134 -23.92 33.91 7.51
N PRO A 135 -24.19 34.12 8.82
CA PRO A 135 -24.56 33.05 9.74
C PRO A 135 -25.70 32.18 9.21
N VAL A 136 -26.74 32.79 8.64
CA VAL A 136 -27.90 32.10 8.08
C VAL A 136 -27.51 31.22 6.88
N GLY A 137 -26.68 31.72 5.96
CA GLY A 137 -26.20 30.93 4.82
C GLY A 137 -25.36 29.73 5.25
N GLY A 138 -24.52 29.90 6.27
CA GLY A 138 -23.73 28.81 6.87
C GLY A 138 -24.60 27.74 7.52
N VAL A 139 -25.62 28.15 8.30
CA VAL A 139 -26.57 27.22 8.95
C VAL A 139 -27.34 26.39 7.91
N ILE A 140 -27.86 27.03 6.86
CA ILE A 140 -28.62 26.32 5.82
C ILE A 140 -27.73 25.29 5.12
N ALA A 141 -26.51 25.67 4.72
CA ALA A 141 -25.58 24.76 4.05
C ALA A 141 -25.15 23.59 4.95
N PHE A 142 -24.90 23.86 6.24
CA PHE A 142 -24.59 22.84 7.23
C PHE A 142 -25.73 21.83 7.41
N ASN A 143 -26.96 22.31 7.63
CA ASN A 143 -28.11 21.43 7.84
C ASN A 143 -28.44 20.59 6.59
N LEU A 144 -28.25 21.14 5.38
CA LEU A 144 -28.42 20.40 4.14
C LEU A 144 -27.47 19.19 4.07
N LEU A 145 -26.20 19.37 4.43
CA LEU A 145 -25.22 18.27 4.41
C LEU A 145 -25.46 17.25 5.52
N VAL A 146 -25.87 17.70 6.72
CA VAL A 146 -26.29 16.80 7.79
C VAL A 146 -27.49 15.97 7.35
N PHE A 147 -28.47 16.58 6.69
CA PHE A 147 -29.62 15.86 6.14
C PHE A 147 -29.22 14.81 5.10
N LEU A 148 -28.31 15.15 4.16
CA LEU A 148 -27.79 14.19 3.18
C LEU A 148 -27.04 13.03 3.85
N TYR A 149 -26.26 13.31 4.89
CA TYR A 149 -25.56 12.29 5.67
C TYR A 149 -26.54 11.38 6.43
N MET A 150 -27.55 11.95 7.09
CA MET A 150 -28.63 11.22 7.76
C MET A 150 -29.39 10.32 6.79
N PHE A 151 -29.76 10.83 5.62
CA PHE A 151 -30.44 10.05 4.59
C PHE A 151 -29.61 8.86 4.13
N LYS A 152 -28.28 9.00 4.00
CA LYS A 152 -27.38 7.88 3.74
C LYS A 152 -27.43 6.84 4.87
N VAL A 153 -27.20 7.28 6.12
CA VAL A 153 -27.08 6.37 7.29
C VAL A 153 -28.35 5.56 7.49
N TYR A 154 -29.52 6.20 7.38
CA TYR A 154 -30.81 5.57 7.70
C TYR A 154 -31.58 5.07 6.47
N GLY A 155 -31.33 5.62 5.28
CA GLY A 155 -32.10 5.32 4.07
C GLY A 155 -31.44 4.36 3.08
N VAL A 156 -30.11 4.28 3.03
CA VAL A 156 -29.38 3.49 2.00
C VAL A 156 -28.67 2.27 2.59
N GLY A 157 -28.53 2.18 3.91
CA GLY A 157 -27.79 1.12 4.59
C GLY A 157 -26.28 1.31 4.44
N GLY A 158 -25.59 1.60 5.55
CA GLY A 158 -24.14 1.78 5.58
C GLY A 158 -23.39 0.46 5.75
N GLY A 159 -23.52 -0.48 4.81
CA GLY A 159 -22.87 -1.78 4.86
C GLY A 159 -21.63 -1.82 3.97
N GLY A 160 -20.46 -1.56 4.54
CA GLY A 160 -19.17 -1.82 3.89
C GLY A 160 -18.19 -2.40 4.89
N GLU A 161 -17.51 -3.49 4.50
CA GLU A 161 -16.38 -4.05 5.24
C GLU A 161 -15.13 -3.22 4.94
N ASP A 162 -15.04 -2.04 5.54
CA ASP A 162 -13.83 -1.23 5.50
C ASP A 162 -12.77 -1.82 6.44
N LYS A 163 -11.50 -1.80 6.01
CA LYS A 163 -10.37 -2.33 6.78
C LYS A 163 -9.64 -1.21 7.52
N PHE A 164 -8.75 -1.58 8.45
CA PHE A 164 -7.95 -0.59 9.21
C PHE A 164 -7.10 0.33 8.33
N TRP A 165 -6.78 -0.11 7.11
CA TRP A 165 -5.97 0.61 6.14
C TRP A 165 -6.71 0.96 4.85
N ARG A 166 -7.94 0.51 4.60
CA ARG A 166 -8.62 0.70 3.30
C ARG A 166 -10.09 1.11 3.44
N VAL A 167 -10.47 2.12 2.67
CA VAL A 167 -11.87 2.50 2.42
C VAL A 167 -12.35 1.80 1.16
N SER A 168 -13.27 0.85 1.29
CA SER A 168 -13.73 0.03 0.16
C SER A 168 -14.99 0.62 -0.50
N ASN A 169 -15.78 1.41 0.23
CA ASN A 169 -17.05 1.97 -0.27
C ASN A 169 -17.03 3.51 -0.38
N VAL A 170 -16.91 4.01 -1.61
CA VAL A 170 -17.05 5.43 -1.92
C VAL A 170 -18.52 5.86 -1.83
N SER A 171 -18.83 6.80 -0.94
CA SER A 171 -20.18 7.35 -0.76
C SER A 171 -20.30 8.81 -1.20
N LEU A 172 -21.52 9.30 -1.41
CA LEU A 172 -21.73 10.70 -1.78
C LEU A 172 -21.28 11.66 -0.67
N VAL A 173 -21.61 11.34 0.60
CA VAL A 173 -21.28 12.15 1.77
C VAL A 173 -20.78 11.24 2.90
N SER A 174 -19.64 11.55 3.52
CA SER A 174 -19.20 10.94 4.78
C SER A 174 -18.47 11.94 5.69
N SER A 175 -18.16 11.52 6.90
CA SER A 175 -17.25 12.23 7.81
C SER A 175 -15.90 11.54 7.77
N GLN A 176 -14.87 12.24 7.30
CA GLN A 176 -13.51 11.70 7.24
C GLN A 176 -12.91 11.55 8.63
N VAL A 177 -13.35 12.34 9.62
CA VAL A 177 -13.00 12.14 11.03
C VAL A 177 -13.54 10.82 11.55
N VAL A 178 -14.81 10.51 11.29
CA VAL A 178 -15.39 9.22 11.71
C VAL A 178 -14.69 8.06 11.00
N ASP A 179 -14.45 8.19 9.70
CA ASP A 179 -13.74 7.21 8.89
C ASP A 179 -12.32 7.00 9.46
N PHE A 180 -11.54 8.06 9.69
CA PHE A 180 -10.22 8.02 10.32
C PHE A 180 -10.23 7.33 11.68
N VAL A 181 -11.16 7.71 12.57
CA VAL A 181 -11.28 7.08 13.90
C VAL A 181 -11.66 5.62 13.78
N ARG A 182 -12.60 5.24 12.91
CA ARG A 182 -13.02 3.85 12.74
C ARG A 182 -11.88 2.98 12.24
N TYR A 183 -11.14 3.43 11.24
CA TYR A 183 -10.07 2.64 10.63
C TYR A 183 -8.84 2.60 11.52
N ARG A 184 -8.50 3.69 12.22
CA ARG A 184 -7.26 3.77 12.99
C ARG A 184 -7.40 3.49 14.47
N SER A 185 -8.58 3.60 15.08
CA SER A 185 -8.75 3.30 16.52
C SER A 185 -8.37 1.87 16.86
N SER A 186 -8.75 0.89 16.03
CA SER A 186 -8.41 -0.53 16.29
C SER A 186 -6.90 -0.78 16.24
N GLY A 187 -6.18 -0.15 15.30
CA GLY A 187 -4.72 -0.23 15.22
C GLY A 187 -4.02 0.56 16.32
N PHE A 188 -4.50 1.78 16.59
CA PHE A 188 -3.91 2.68 17.59
C PHE A 188 -4.09 2.15 19.02
N LEU A 189 -5.29 1.68 19.38
CA LEU A 189 -5.57 1.09 20.70
C LEU A 189 -4.70 -0.15 20.93
N LYS A 190 -4.65 -1.08 19.96
CA LYS A 190 -3.74 -2.25 20.01
C LYS A 190 -2.28 -1.82 20.13
N SER A 191 -1.88 -0.75 19.44
CA SER A 191 -0.50 -0.26 19.49
C SER A 191 -0.15 0.43 20.81
N ALA A 192 -1.13 1.00 21.51
CA ALA A 192 -0.96 1.63 22.81
C ALA A 192 -0.78 0.60 23.94
N GLU A 193 -1.30 -0.61 23.76
CA GLU A 193 -1.08 -1.77 24.65
C GLU A 193 0.34 -2.34 24.49
N LEU A 194 0.93 -2.24 23.28
CA LEU A 194 2.28 -2.75 22.93
C LEU A 194 3.42 -1.82 23.38
N LYS A 195 3.39 -1.29 24.61
CA LYS A 195 4.43 -0.37 25.10
C LYS A 195 5.80 -1.07 25.16
N GLY A 196 6.75 -0.59 24.37
CA GLY A 196 8.17 -0.96 24.44
C GLY A 196 8.59 -2.16 23.57
N GLU A 197 7.67 -3.09 23.29
CA GLU A 197 8.02 -4.28 22.51
C GLU A 197 8.15 -3.98 21.00
N PRO A 198 9.27 -4.34 20.35
CA PRO A 198 9.48 -4.09 18.93
C PRO A 198 8.64 -5.00 18.02
N PHE A 199 8.28 -6.20 18.50
CA PHE A 199 7.61 -7.23 17.71
C PHE A 199 6.38 -7.82 18.40
N THR A 200 5.46 -8.32 17.59
CA THR A 200 4.45 -9.32 17.99
C THR A 200 4.89 -10.66 17.42
N VAL A 201 4.95 -11.71 18.24
CA VAL A 201 5.18 -13.09 17.76
C VAL A 201 3.93 -13.60 17.04
N LEU A 202 4.10 -14.13 15.84
CA LEU A 202 3.01 -14.70 15.04
C LEU A 202 2.83 -16.19 15.35
N ARG A 203 1.66 -16.72 14.99
CA ARG A 203 1.42 -18.17 15.02
C ARG A 203 2.29 -18.87 13.96
N ALA A 204 2.63 -20.13 14.21
CA ALA A 204 3.50 -20.91 13.33
C ALA A 204 2.96 -21.08 11.89
N ASP A 205 1.64 -20.96 11.70
CA ASP A 205 0.94 -21.06 10.41
C ASP A 205 0.75 -19.71 9.70
N ALA A 206 1.29 -18.61 10.25
CA ALA A 206 1.07 -17.27 9.70
C ALA A 206 1.87 -16.98 8.43
N GLY A 207 2.98 -17.69 8.18
CA GLY A 207 3.83 -17.54 6.98
C GLY A 207 3.90 -18.82 6.16
N ALA A 208 4.47 -18.73 4.96
CA ALA A 208 4.69 -19.88 4.09
C ALA A 208 5.98 -20.65 4.43
N VAL A 209 7.02 -19.95 4.92
CA VAL A 209 8.31 -20.55 5.30
C VAL A 209 8.18 -21.73 6.29
N PRO A 210 7.35 -21.67 7.35
CA PRO A 210 7.22 -22.79 8.28
C PRO A 210 6.69 -24.07 7.61
N GLN A 211 5.79 -23.92 6.65
CA GLN A 211 5.26 -25.03 5.84
C GLN A 211 6.37 -25.58 4.92
N TRP A 212 7.11 -24.68 4.27
CA TRP A 212 8.22 -25.02 3.38
C TRP A 212 9.37 -25.75 4.10
N ILE A 213 9.93 -25.13 5.15
CA ILE A 213 11.05 -25.72 5.90
C ILE A 213 10.58 -26.91 6.75
N GLY A 214 9.35 -26.90 7.28
CA GLY A 214 8.81 -28.05 8.02
C GLY A 214 8.72 -29.31 7.17
N ASN A 215 8.29 -29.17 5.91
CA ASN A 215 8.27 -30.27 4.93
C ASN A 215 9.69 -30.76 4.57
N LEU A 216 10.68 -29.86 4.64
CA LEU A 216 12.06 -30.15 4.29
C LEU A 216 12.90 -30.66 5.48
N ASP A 217 12.61 -30.27 6.73
CA ASP A 217 13.39 -30.63 7.93
C ASP A 217 13.24 -32.12 8.28
N GLY A 218 12.17 -32.79 7.81
CA GLY A 218 12.01 -34.25 7.85
C GLY A 218 12.79 -35.00 6.75
N LYS A 219 13.34 -34.26 5.78
CA LYS A 219 14.27 -34.72 4.73
C LYS A 219 15.60 -33.98 4.92
N ALA A 220 16.65 -34.32 4.17
CA ALA A 220 17.83 -33.46 4.15
C ALA A 220 17.47 -32.17 3.39
N LEU A 221 17.69 -30.99 3.97
CA LEU A 221 17.50 -29.71 3.27
C LEU A 221 18.40 -29.67 2.02
N PRO A 222 17.88 -29.21 0.86
CA PRO A 222 18.69 -29.03 -0.35
C PRO A 222 19.84 -28.04 -0.13
N GLU A 223 20.94 -28.22 -0.86
CA GLU A 223 22.09 -27.32 -0.73
C GLU A 223 21.75 -25.87 -1.09
N LYS A 224 20.80 -25.65 -1.99
CA LYS A 224 20.43 -24.32 -2.47
C LYS A 224 18.97 -24.02 -2.13
N LEU A 225 18.75 -22.90 -1.46
CA LEU A 225 17.44 -22.42 -1.02
C LEU A 225 17.24 -20.99 -1.53
N LEU A 226 16.13 -20.75 -2.22
CA LEU A 226 15.72 -19.42 -2.69
C LEU A 226 14.36 -19.06 -2.07
N LEU A 227 14.36 -18.04 -1.22
CA LEU A 227 13.14 -17.41 -0.71
C LEU A 227 12.92 -16.10 -1.44
N VAL A 228 11.78 -15.96 -2.12
CA VAL A 228 11.35 -14.70 -2.71
C VAL A 228 10.12 -14.19 -1.96
N VAL A 229 10.22 -12.98 -1.41
CA VAL A 229 9.05 -12.21 -0.99
C VAL A 229 8.70 -11.26 -2.12
N ASN A 230 7.52 -11.46 -2.71
CA ASN A 230 7.10 -10.81 -3.94
C ASN A 230 6.17 -9.62 -3.63
N GLU A 231 6.66 -8.41 -3.89
CA GLU A 231 6.00 -7.13 -3.70
C GLU A 231 4.62 -7.08 -4.38
N SER A 232 3.59 -6.75 -3.62
CA SER A 232 2.23 -6.52 -4.11
C SER A 232 1.69 -7.68 -4.97
N TRP A 233 2.03 -8.92 -4.64
CA TRP A 233 1.45 -10.11 -5.28
C TRP A 233 0.21 -10.58 -4.50
N GLY A 234 -0.98 -10.23 -5.00
CA GLY A 234 -2.27 -10.59 -4.40
C GLY A 234 -2.88 -11.84 -5.03
N VAL A 235 -3.80 -12.50 -4.32
CA VAL A 235 -4.49 -13.72 -4.82
C VAL A 235 -5.51 -13.31 -5.89
N PRO A 236 -5.35 -13.71 -7.17
CA PRO A 236 -6.38 -13.45 -8.19
C PRO A 236 -7.66 -14.21 -7.87
N ARG A 237 -8.83 -13.62 -8.13
CA ARG A 237 -10.12 -14.29 -7.95
C ARG A 237 -10.42 -15.33 -9.02
N ASP A 238 -9.96 -15.08 -10.25
CA ASP A 238 -9.98 -16.10 -11.30
C ASP A 238 -8.74 -17.01 -11.13
N PRO A 239 -8.92 -18.29 -10.76
CA PRO A 239 -7.79 -19.20 -10.59
C PRO A 239 -6.95 -19.38 -11.86
N LYS A 240 -7.53 -19.15 -13.05
CA LYS A 240 -6.79 -19.25 -14.32
C LYS A 240 -5.71 -18.18 -14.45
N VAL A 241 -5.91 -17.00 -13.83
CA VAL A 241 -4.89 -15.95 -13.77
C VAL A 241 -3.69 -16.46 -12.99
N GLN A 242 -3.92 -17.04 -11.80
CA GLN A 242 -2.84 -17.59 -10.98
C GLN A 242 -2.10 -18.73 -11.70
N GLU A 243 -2.84 -19.61 -12.39
CA GLU A 243 -2.23 -20.69 -13.18
C GLU A 243 -1.37 -20.17 -14.32
N ALA A 244 -1.81 -19.13 -15.03
CA ALA A 244 -1.06 -18.51 -16.11
C ALA A 244 0.21 -17.81 -15.60
N LEU A 245 0.12 -17.10 -14.47
CA LEU A 245 1.29 -16.48 -13.83
C LEU A 245 2.34 -17.52 -13.41
N LEU A 246 1.91 -18.67 -12.91
CA LEU A 246 2.81 -19.71 -12.39
C LEU A 246 3.30 -20.71 -13.45
N GLN A 247 2.81 -20.63 -14.69
CA GLN A 247 3.18 -21.56 -15.76
C GLN A 247 4.70 -21.63 -15.99
N PRO A 248 5.47 -20.52 -16.01
CA PRO A 248 6.92 -20.58 -16.20
C PRO A 248 7.64 -21.37 -15.10
N LEU A 249 7.12 -21.36 -13.87
CA LEU A 249 7.71 -22.09 -12.75
C LEU A 249 7.39 -23.59 -12.80
N ARG A 250 6.18 -23.95 -13.23
CA ARG A 250 5.79 -25.36 -13.45
C ARG A 250 6.62 -26.02 -14.54
N ALA A 251 7.06 -25.26 -15.54
CA ALA A 251 7.88 -25.77 -16.64
C ALA A 251 9.31 -26.14 -16.22
N VAL A 252 9.78 -25.62 -15.07
CA VAL A 252 11.15 -25.87 -14.55
C VAL A 252 11.13 -26.64 -13.22
N SER A 253 9.95 -27.04 -12.75
CA SER A 253 9.79 -27.73 -11.47
C SER A 253 9.93 -29.24 -11.62
N ARG A 254 10.71 -29.84 -10.73
CA ARG A 254 10.79 -31.28 -10.52
C ARG A 254 9.58 -31.77 -9.72
N GLY A 255 8.57 -32.29 -10.42
CA GLY A 255 7.40 -32.91 -9.80
C GLY A 255 6.28 -31.92 -9.50
N GLU A 256 5.52 -32.16 -8.43
CA GLU A 256 4.37 -31.32 -8.10
C GLU A 256 4.80 -29.97 -7.50
N VAL A 257 4.13 -28.92 -7.96
CA VAL A 257 4.24 -27.57 -7.42
C VAL A 257 3.23 -27.40 -6.30
N GLU A 258 3.70 -27.15 -5.08
CA GLU A 258 2.85 -26.81 -3.94
C GLU A 258 2.48 -25.33 -3.99
N GLN A 259 1.23 -25.00 -3.72
CA GLN A 259 0.76 -23.62 -3.70
C GLN A 259 -0.39 -23.45 -2.70
N GLY A 260 -0.56 -22.24 -2.20
CA GLY A 260 -1.64 -21.93 -1.27
C GLY A 260 -1.80 -20.43 -1.05
N ASN A 261 -2.69 -20.08 -0.12
CA ASN A 261 -2.97 -18.70 0.23
C ASN A 261 -2.85 -18.52 1.75
N LEU A 262 -2.40 -17.34 2.18
CA LEU A 262 -2.31 -16.98 3.59
C LEU A 262 -2.85 -15.58 3.84
N SER A 263 -3.37 -15.36 5.05
CA SER A 263 -3.81 -14.03 5.48
C SER A 263 -2.60 -13.14 5.74
N PHE A 264 -2.65 -11.89 5.28
CA PHE A 264 -1.58 -10.92 5.54
C PHE A 264 -2.09 -9.72 6.36
N VAL A 265 -1.17 -9.08 7.09
CA VAL A 265 -1.42 -7.82 7.80
C VAL A 265 -0.17 -6.96 7.73
N GLY A 266 -0.34 -5.68 7.39
CA GLY A 266 0.73 -4.70 7.38
C GLY A 266 1.29 -4.43 5.98
N ALA A 267 2.44 -3.75 5.95
CA ALA A 267 3.18 -3.40 4.73
C ALA A 267 4.30 -4.43 4.46
N THR A 268 5.11 -4.21 3.43
CA THR A 268 6.24 -5.06 3.01
C THR A 268 7.09 -5.58 4.17
N VAL A 269 7.56 -4.70 5.06
CA VAL A 269 8.40 -5.09 6.22
C VAL A 269 7.71 -6.10 7.16
N ALA A 270 6.37 -6.08 7.24
CA ALA A 270 5.62 -7.09 7.98
C ALA A 270 5.61 -8.44 7.24
N GLY A 271 5.54 -8.43 5.90
CA GLY A 271 5.73 -9.62 5.07
C GLY A 271 7.15 -10.21 5.22
N GLU A 272 8.17 -9.37 5.19
CA GLU A 272 9.57 -9.81 5.39
C GLU A 272 9.73 -10.50 6.75
N LEU A 273 9.30 -9.85 7.84
CA LEU A 273 9.44 -10.40 9.19
C LEU A 273 8.54 -11.61 9.43
N ARG A 274 7.39 -11.71 8.75
CA ARG A 274 6.52 -12.89 8.79
C ARG A 274 7.25 -14.11 8.24
N GLU A 275 7.86 -13.98 7.08
CA GLU A 275 8.53 -15.11 6.41
C GLU A 275 9.92 -15.40 7.01
N LEU A 276 10.71 -14.36 7.28
CA LEU A 276 12.06 -14.53 7.82
C LEU A 276 12.06 -14.90 9.30
N CYS A 277 11.09 -14.45 10.10
CA CYS A 277 11.19 -14.52 11.55
C CYS A 277 9.93 -15.01 12.27
N GLN A 278 8.79 -15.18 11.59
CA GLN A 278 7.47 -15.35 12.23
C GLN A 278 7.14 -14.21 13.20
N LEU A 279 7.56 -12.99 12.85
CA LEU A 279 7.33 -11.79 13.64
C LEU A 279 6.49 -10.79 12.85
N ARG A 280 5.77 -9.93 13.58
CA ARG A 280 5.17 -8.72 13.02
C ARG A 280 5.80 -7.49 13.70
N PRO A 281 6.23 -6.48 12.94
CA PRO A 281 6.76 -5.25 13.53
C PRO A 281 5.63 -4.47 14.21
N ASN A 282 5.90 -3.97 15.42
CA ASN A 282 4.99 -3.07 16.13
C ASN A 282 5.25 -1.59 15.75
N ASN A 283 6.35 -1.31 15.05
CA ASN A 283 6.74 0.00 14.53
C ASN A 283 7.70 -0.17 13.33
N PHE A 284 7.85 0.86 12.50
CA PHE A 284 8.72 0.80 11.30
C PHE A 284 10.19 1.15 11.58
N ASN A 285 10.50 1.76 12.72
CA ASN A 285 11.87 2.13 13.09
C ASN A 285 12.57 0.93 13.73
N LEU A 286 13.20 0.11 12.90
CA LEU A 286 13.93 -1.08 13.35
C LEU A 286 15.41 -0.81 13.62
N ALA A 287 15.91 0.41 13.35
CA ALA A 287 17.31 0.75 13.54
C ALA A 287 17.81 0.45 14.97
N ALA A 288 17.01 0.81 15.98
CA ALA A 288 17.35 0.66 17.39
C ALA A 288 17.08 -0.75 17.95
N VAL A 289 16.46 -1.65 17.19
CA VAL A 289 16.05 -2.96 17.69
C VAL A 289 17.19 -3.97 17.59
N THR A 290 17.87 -4.27 18.69
CA THR A 290 19.06 -5.15 18.70
C THR A 290 18.74 -6.63 18.89
N ASP A 291 17.63 -6.94 19.55
CA ASP A 291 17.28 -8.30 20.00
C ASP A 291 16.02 -8.83 19.31
N GLY A 292 15.76 -10.13 19.47
CA GLY A 292 14.58 -10.80 18.90
C GLY A 292 14.77 -11.41 17.51
N PHE A 293 15.94 -11.23 16.89
CA PHE A 293 16.25 -11.75 15.55
C PHE A 293 17.01 -13.09 15.51
N GLY A 294 17.43 -13.61 16.66
CA GLY A 294 18.30 -14.79 16.76
C GLY A 294 17.70 -16.08 16.17
N GLU A 295 16.37 -16.19 16.16
CA GLU A 295 15.61 -17.35 15.65
C GLU A 295 15.04 -17.14 14.25
N CYS A 296 15.38 -16.05 13.58
CA CYS A 296 15.03 -15.87 12.19
C CYS A 296 15.70 -16.94 11.30
N LEU A 297 15.04 -17.25 10.18
CA LEU A 297 15.42 -18.24 9.19
C LEU A 297 16.90 -18.12 8.76
N PRO A 298 17.45 -16.93 8.41
CA PRO A 298 18.85 -16.86 7.99
C PRO A 298 19.81 -17.29 9.11
N ASN A 299 19.61 -16.84 10.34
CA ASN A 299 20.38 -17.28 11.51
C ASN A 299 20.26 -18.81 11.74
N ARG A 300 19.05 -19.37 11.61
CA ARG A 300 18.83 -20.83 11.73
C ARG A 300 19.58 -21.60 10.65
N LEU A 301 19.56 -21.13 9.41
CA LEU A 301 20.26 -21.77 8.29
C LEU A 301 21.77 -21.62 8.39
N ARG A 302 22.27 -20.47 8.88
CA ARG A 302 23.70 -20.28 9.16
C ARG A 302 24.22 -21.30 10.16
N ARG A 303 23.45 -21.60 11.23
CA ARG A 303 23.78 -22.67 12.19
C ARG A 303 23.81 -24.06 11.54
N LYS A 304 23.09 -24.27 10.43
CA LYS A 304 23.12 -25.49 9.60
C LYS A 304 24.20 -25.48 8.49
N GLY A 305 25.07 -24.46 8.49
CA GLY A 305 26.21 -24.32 7.57
C GLY A 305 25.91 -23.63 6.24
N TYR A 306 24.75 -22.97 6.10
CA TYR A 306 24.44 -22.18 4.90
C TYR A 306 25.18 -20.84 4.95
N ARG A 307 25.75 -20.44 3.80
CA ARG A 307 26.03 -19.03 3.52
C ARG A 307 24.72 -18.33 3.18
N THR A 308 24.46 -17.18 3.78
CA THR A 308 23.18 -16.46 3.63
C THR A 308 23.38 -15.12 2.94
N ALA A 309 22.55 -14.82 1.95
CA ALA A 309 22.55 -13.54 1.24
C ALA A 309 21.14 -12.97 1.10
N SER A 310 21.07 -11.65 0.94
CA SER A 310 19.83 -10.96 0.55
C SER A 310 20.05 -10.07 -0.68
N VAL A 311 18.98 -9.90 -1.48
CA VAL A 311 18.96 -9.02 -2.65
C VAL A 311 17.67 -8.20 -2.63
N HIS A 312 17.79 -6.88 -2.79
CA HIS A 312 16.65 -5.98 -2.89
C HIS A 312 16.98 -4.77 -3.78
N GLY A 313 16.05 -4.41 -4.67
CA GLY A 313 16.24 -3.33 -5.63
C GLY A 313 16.14 -1.92 -5.06
N ALA A 314 15.72 -1.73 -3.80
CA ALA A 314 15.64 -0.42 -3.17
C ALA A 314 16.85 -0.12 -2.28
N VAL A 315 16.93 1.11 -1.78
CA VAL A 315 17.98 1.52 -0.87
C VAL A 315 17.84 0.86 0.51
N SER A 316 18.96 0.45 1.11
CA SER A 316 18.99 -0.26 2.40
C SER A 316 18.46 0.56 3.58
N LEU A 317 18.37 1.89 3.42
CA LEU A 317 17.85 2.80 4.43
C LEU A 317 16.35 2.62 4.66
N MET A 318 15.59 2.20 3.65
CA MET A 318 14.15 1.99 3.78
C MET A 318 13.88 0.80 4.71
N TYR A 319 12.99 1.02 5.69
CA TYR A 319 12.72 0.12 6.80
C TYR A 319 13.96 -0.30 7.60
N ASP A 320 15.00 0.53 7.58
CA ASP A 320 16.24 0.35 8.35
C ASP A 320 16.95 -0.98 8.09
N ARG A 321 16.77 -1.57 6.90
CA ARG A 321 17.29 -2.90 6.53
C ARG A 321 18.80 -3.00 6.73
N ARG A 322 19.54 -1.93 6.46
CA ARG A 322 20.99 -1.86 6.74
C ARG A 322 21.38 -2.23 8.18
N HIS A 323 20.47 -2.02 9.14
CA HIS A 323 20.71 -2.29 10.55
C HIS A 323 20.26 -3.67 10.98
N TRP A 324 19.11 -4.15 10.49
CA TRP A 324 18.52 -5.41 10.97
C TRP A 324 18.77 -6.61 10.07
N TYR A 325 19.08 -6.44 8.77
CA TYR A 325 19.47 -7.56 7.89
C TYR A 325 20.69 -8.34 8.43
N PRO A 326 21.76 -7.68 8.92
CA PRO A 326 22.85 -8.39 9.58
C PRO A 326 22.40 -9.13 10.85
N ARG A 327 21.43 -8.58 11.59
CA ARG A 327 20.94 -9.15 12.87
C ARG A 327 20.09 -10.40 12.65
N VAL A 328 19.32 -10.48 11.56
CA VAL A 328 18.56 -11.69 11.18
C VAL A 328 19.43 -12.80 10.62
N GLY A 329 20.69 -12.50 10.30
CA GLY A 329 21.71 -13.48 9.96
C GLY A 329 22.07 -13.56 8.49
N PHE A 330 21.90 -12.48 7.71
CA PHE A 330 22.47 -12.39 6.37
C PHE A 330 23.96 -12.07 6.43
N ASP A 331 24.78 -12.88 5.76
CA ASP A 331 26.22 -12.65 5.67
C ASP A 331 26.59 -11.54 4.67
N GLU A 332 25.76 -11.38 3.63
CA GLU A 332 25.89 -10.34 2.61
C GLU A 332 24.52 -9.84 2.16
N SER A 333 24.47 -8.59 1.68
CA SER A 333 23.24 -7.95 1.23
C SER A 333 23.53 -7.04 0.05
N VAL A 334 22.79 -7.23 -1.04
CA VAL A 334 22.84 -6.38 -2.23
C VAL A 334 21.62 -5.48 -2.23
N PHE A 335 21.86 -4.18 -2.15
CA PHE A 335 20.85 -3.14 -2.26
C PHE A 335 21.10 -2.27 -3.50
N PHE A 336 20.19 -1.34 -3.77
CA PHE A 336 20.35 -0.41 -4.89
C PHE A 336 21.71 0.29 -4.91
N GLU A 337 22.17 0.79 -3.77
CA GLU A 337 23.43 1.53 -3.64
C GLU A 337 24.69 0.64 -3.71
N SER A 338 24.55 -0.68 -3.72
CA SER A 338 25.67 -1.62 -3.77
C SER A 338 26.32 -1.72 -5.15
N SER A 339 25.60 -1.38 -6.22
CA SER A 339 26.02 -1.61 -7.60
C SER A 339 25.55 -0.50 -8.53
N ARG A 340 26.10 -0.47 -9.74
CA ARG A 340 25.54 0.30 -10.85
C ARG A 340 24.57 -0.60 -11.62
N TRP A 341 23.35 -0.13 -11.77
CA TRP A 341 22.29 -0.85 -12.48
C TRP A 341 22.13 -0.29 -13.89
N PRO A 342 21.74 -1.13 -14.88
CA PRO A 342 21.57 -0.69 -16.27
C PRO A 342 20.59 0.48 -16.38
N GLU A 343 19.52 0.43 -15.59
CA GLU A 343 18.47 1.44 -15.57
C GLU A 343 17.80 1.51 -14.19
N ARG A 344 16.93 2.52 -14.04
CA ARG A 344 16.09 2.70 -12.84
C ARG A 344 14.65 2.42 -13.20
N CYS A 345 13.94 1.73 -12.31
CA CYS A 345 12.51 1.53 -12.49
C CYS A 345 11.74 2.82 -12.21
N TYR A 346 10.53 2.88 -12.74
CA TYR A 346 9.65 4.04 -12.69
C TYR A 346 8.63 3.94 -11.57
N SER A 347 8.10 2.75 -11.30
CA SER A 347 7.15 2.45 -10.22
C SER A 347 7.78 2.72 -8.86
N PHE A 348 9.05 2.34 -8.70
CA PHE A 348 9.87 2.70 -7.56
C PHE A 348 11.30 3.02 -8.03
N PRO A 349 11.93 4.13 -7.60
CA PRO A 349 13.23 4.57 -8.10
C PRO A 349 14.39 3.71 -7.54
N GLY A 350 14.50 2.47 -8.02
CA GLY A 350 15.49 1.47 -7.67
C GLY A 350 15.92 0.60 -8.85
N ALA A 351 16.55 -0.54 -8.57
CA ALA A 351 16.93 -1.55 -9.56
C ALA A 351 15.73 -2.46 -9.85
N CYS A 352 15.58 -2.88 -11.11
CA CYS A 352 14.41 -3.66 -11.51
C CYS A 352 14.64 -5.14 -11.33
N ASP A 353 13.57 -5.87 -11.05
CA ASP A 353 13.65 -7.29 -10.67
C ASP A 353 14.33 -8.14 -11.76
N LEU A 354 14.13 -7.82 -13.04
CA LEU A 354 14.81 -8.50 -14.15
C LEU A 354 16.33 -8.31 -14.11
N ASP A 355 16.82 -7.17 -13.64
CA ASP A 355 18.25 -6.84 -13.55
C ASP A 355 18.91 -7.52 -12.34
N LEU A 356 18.12 -7.81 -11.28
CA LEU A 356 18.58 -8.51 -10.08
C LEU A 356 18.81 -10.01 -10.31
N ARG A 357 18.23 -10.59 -11.36
CA ARG A 357 18.33 -12.02 -11.68
C ARG A 357 19.78 -12.50 -11.78
N ALA A 358 20.66 -11.69 -12.36
CA ALA A 358 22.08 -12.03 -12.49
C ALA A 358 22.73 -12.20 -11.11
N THR A 359 22.47 -11.27 -10.18
CA THR A 359 22.97 -11.35 -8.79
C THR A 359 22.45 -12.60 -8.07
N VAL A 360 21.18 -12.94 -8.26
CA VAL A 360 20.57 -14.14 -7.67
C VAL A 360 21.24 -15.41 -8.20
N GLY A 361 21.38 -15.52 -9.53
CA GLY A 361 22.06 -16.63 -10.18
C GLY A 361 23.52 -16.76 -9.77
N ASP A 362 24.25 -15.64 -9.69
CA ASP A 362 25.66 -15.59 -9.32
C ASP A 362 25.93 -16.10 -7.91
N PHE A 363 25.05 -15.80 -6.95
CA PHE A 363 25.19 -16.31 -5.60
C PHE A 363 24.85 -17.81 -5.52
N LEU A 364 23.73 -18.21 -6.13
CA LEU A 364 23.22 -19.58 -6.03
C LEU A 364 24.03 -20.57 -6.88
N ARG A 365 24.77 -20.14 -7.90
CA ARG A 365 25.64 -21.04 -8.68
C ARG A 365 26.90 -21.49 -7.93
N LEU A 366 27.32 -20.75 -6.91
CA LEU A 366 28.49 -21.11 -6.12
C LEU A 366 28.29 -22.41 -5.35
N ASP A 367 29.39 -23.12 -5.12
CA ASP A 367 29.38 -24.39 -4.38
C ASP A 367 28.98 -24.22 -2.91
N GLY A 368 28.50 -25.32 -2.33
CA GLY A 368 28.14 -25.45 -0.93
C GLY A 368 26.70 -25.01 -0.61
N LYS A 369 26.37 -25.02 0.68
CA LYS A 369 25.04 -24.66 1.16
C LYS A 369 24.79 -23.15 1.03
N ARG A 370 23.79 -22.75 0.25
CA ARG A 370 23.44 -21.37 -0.09
C ARG A 370 21.98 -21.09 0.21
N PHE A 371 21.72 -20.01 0.95
CA PHE A 371 20.38 -19.47 1.14
C PHE A 371 20.35 -18.03 0.64
N LEU A 372 19.49 -17.76 -0.34
CA LEU A 372 19.26 -16.43 -0.85
C LEU A 372 17.84 -15.99 -0.55
N TYR A 373 17.72 -14.78 0.00
CA TYR A 373 16.48 -14.07 0.17
C TYR A 373 16.37 -12.95 -0.86
N TRP A 374 15.30 -12.89 -1.64
CA TRP A 374 15.04 -11.84 -2.61
C TRP A 374 13.73 -11.13 -2.26
N LEU A 375 13.80 -9.82 -2.03
CA LEU A 375 12.64 -8.94 -1.97
C LEU A 375 12.49 -8.20 -3.30
N THR A 376 11.43 -8.49 -4.04
CA THR A 376 11.14 -7.81 -5.32
C THR A 376 10.71 -6.36 -5.09
N LEU A 377 10.67 -5.56 -6.15
CA LEU A 377 10.40 -4.12 -6.06
C LEU A 377 9.48 -3.59 -7.17
N ASN A 378 9.58 -4.15 -8.37
CA ASN A 378 9.11 -3.50 -9.60
C ASN A 378 7.58 -3.36 -9.63
N SER A 379 6.87 -4.28 -8.97
CA SER A 379 5.42 -4.29 -8.78
C SER A 379 4.96 -3.39 -7.62
N HIS A 380 5.72 -2.39 -7.18
CA HIS A 380 5.21 -1.37 -6.26
C HIS A 380 4.19 -0.45 -6.98
N ALA A 381 3.19 0.07 -6.27
CA ALA A 381 2.24 1.04 -6.85
C ALA A 381 2.99 2.31 -7.34
N PHE A 382 2.61 2.94 -8.46
CA PHE A 382 1.34 2.82 -9.20
C PHE A 382 1.33 1.84 -10.40
N TYR A 383 2.37 1.02 -10.59
CA TYR A 383 2.54 0.08 -11.72
C TYR A 383 2.76 0.80 -13.07
N ASP A 384 3.85 1.55 -13.18
CA ASP A 384 4.17 2.32 -14.38
C ASP A 384 4.44 1.39 -15.58
N GLN A 385 3.77 1.64 -16.70
CA GLN A 385 3.85 0.79 -17.89
C GLN A 385 5.28 0.69 -18.45
N ARG A 386 6.15 1.67 -18.21
CA ARG A 386 7.55 1.64 -18.66
C ARG A 386 8.39 0.56 -17.98
N ASP A 387 7.93 0.02 -16.85
CA ASP A 387 8.59 -1.08 -16.16
C ASP A 387 8.24 -2.46 -16.75
N ILE A 388 7.26 -2.52 -17.66
CA ILE A 388 6.91 -3.71 -18.44
C ILE A 388 7.81 -3.74 -19.67
N ARG A 389 8.94 -4.44 -19.55
CA ARG A 389 9.91 -4.68 -20.62
C ARG A 389 9.54 -5.89 -21.48
N GLU A 390 8.89 -6.87 -20.87
CA GLU A 390 8.47 -8.13 -21.49
C GLU A 390 6.98 -8.35 -21.19
N ASP A 391 6.12 -8.04 -22.16
CA ASP A 391 4.67 -8.21 -22.04
C ASP A 391 4.26 -9.64 -22.40
N VAL A 392 4.30 -10.52 -21.41
CA VAL A 392 4.02 -11.96 -21.53
C VAL A 392 2.62 -12.36 -21.04
N PHE A 393 1.73 -11.39 -20.80
CA PHE A 393 0.42 -11.66 -20.17
C PHE A 393 -0.70 -10.79 -20.76
N ASP A 394 -1.70 -11.44 -21.37
CA ASP A 394 -2.86 -10.75 -21.93
C ASP A 394 -4.06 -10.78 -20.97
N CYS A 395 -4.28 -9.65 -20.27
CA CYS A 395 -5.38 -9.45 -19.33
C CYS A 395 -6.78 -9.70 -19.95
N ARG A 396 -6.93 -9.52 -21.27
CA ARG A 396 -8.23 -9.70 -21.95
C ARG A 396 -8.69 -11.15 -21.93
N LEU A 397 -7.76 -12.11 -21.81
CA LEU A 397 -8.07 -13.53 -21.67
C LEU A 397 -8.79 -13.86 -20.35
N PHE A 398 -8.78 -12.94 -19.39
CA PHE A 398 -9.29 -13.13 -18.03
C PHE A 398 -10.34 -12.08 -17.63
N ASP A 399 -10.97 -11.40 -18.60
CA ASP A 399 -11.98 -10.35 -18.33
C ASP A 399 -11.46 -9.20 -17.43
N VAL A 400 -10.15 -8.90 -17.53
CA VAL A 400 -9.52 -7.77 -16.85
C VAL A 400 -9.25 -6.67 -17.86
N ASP A 401 -9.69 -5.44 -17.56
CA ASP A 401 -9.48 -4.29 -18.44
C ASP A 401 -7.99 -4.03 -18.66
N SER A 402 -7.57 -4.01 -19.93
CA SER A 402 -6.18 -3.83 -20.33
C SER A 402 -5.56 -2.50 -19.92
N GLY A 403 -6.38 -1.45 -19.73
CA GLY A 403 -5.93 -0.14 -19.26
C GLY A 403 -5.92 0.00 -17.73
N SER A 404 -6.40 -1.01 -17.01
CA SER A 404 -6.54 -0.96 -15.55
C SER A 404 -5.20 -1.15 -14.83
N ARG A 405 -5.15 -0.65 -13.60
CA ARG A 405 -3.96 -0.82 -12.74
C ARG A 405 -3.82 -2.26 -12.25
N GLU A 406 -4.92 -2.99 -12.16
CA GLU A 406 -4.97 -4.43 -11.94
C GLU A 406 -4.22 -5.17 -13.05
N CYS A 407 -4.50 -4.82 -14.32
CA CYS A 407 -3.79 -5.42 -15.45
C CYS A 407 -2.29 -5.08 -15.45
N LEU A 408 -1.92 -3.83 -15.19
CA LEU A 408 -0.51 -3.42 -15.11
C LEU A 408 0.24 -4.19 -14.00
N ASN A 409 -0.38 -4.36 -12.82
CA ASN A 409 0.18 -5.22 -11.77
C ASN A 409 0.33 -6.67 -12.24
N LEU A 410 -0.71 -7.27 -12.85
CA LEU A 410 -0.64 -8.65 -13.35
C LEU A 410 0.46 -8.84 -14.40
N LYS A 411 0.66 -7.87 -15.29
CA LYS A 411 1.75 -7.89 -16.29
C LYS A 411 3.13 -7.84 -15.64
N LEU A 412 3.34 -6.99 -14.64
CA LEU A 412 4.60 -6.94 -13.89
C LEU A 412 4.85 -8.25 -13.13
N GLN A 413 3.81 -8.85 -12.55
CA GLN A 413 3.90 -10.17 -11.92
C GLN A 413 4.27 -11.25 -12.94
N ALA A 414 3.62 -11.27 -14.10
CA ALA A 414 3.91 -12.23 -15.16
C ALA A 414 5.34 -12.10 -15.69
N GLN A 415 5.81 -10.88 -15.89
CA GLN A 415 7.20 -10.59 -16.25
C GLN A 415 8.18 -11.11 -15.20
N PHE A 416 7.90 -10.89 -13.92
CA PHE A 416 8.73 -11.41 -12.83
C PHE A 416 8.79 -12.95 -12.87
N PHE A 417 7.64 -13.63 -12.97
CA PHE A 417 7.59 -15.09 -13.00
C PHE A 417 8.21 -15.68 -14.25
N HIS A 418 8.04 -15.04 -15.41
CA HIS A 418 8.71 -15.41 -16.65
C HIS A 418 10.22 -15.33 -16.49
N GLY A 419 10.72 -14.17 -16.02
CA GLY A 419 12.14 -13.97 -15.82
C GLY A 419 12.76 -14.90 -14.76
N LEU A 420 12.01 -15.22 -13.69
CA LEU A 420 12.42 -16.22 -12.70
C LEU A 420 12.47 -17.62 -13.33
N GLY A 421 11.49 -17.99 -14.15
CA GLY A 421 11.48 -19.25 -14.90
C GLY A 421 12.72 -19.41 -15.78
N GLU A 422 13.11 -18.37 -16.53
CA GLU A 422 14.34 -18.38 -17.34
C GLU A 422 15.60 -18.57 -16.50
N LEU A 423 15.71 -17.88 -15.36
CA LEU A 423 16.85 -18.00 -14.45
C LEU A 423 16.99 -19.44 -13.93
N LEU A 424 15.88 -20.02 -13.46
CA LEU A 424 15.84 -21.37 -12.90
C LEU A 424 16.06 -22.45 -13.99
N GLY A 425 15.57 -22.21 -15.21
CA GLY A 425 15.73 -23.11 -16.36
C GLY A 425 17.15 -23.19 -16.95
N SER A 426 18.10 -22.36 -16.47
CA SER A 426 19.50 -22.36 -16.94
C SER A 426 20.30 -23.63 -16.61
N GLY A 427 19.72 -24.59 -15.86
CA GLY A 427 20.33 -25.87 -15.47
C GLY A 427 21.34 -25.78 -14.32
N ILE A 428 21.98 -24.62 -14.13
CA ILE A 428 22.95 -24.36 -13.04
C ILE A 428 22.27 -24.36 -11.65
N LEU A 429 20.96 -24.14 -11.61
CA LEU A 429 20.16 -24.06 -10.40
C LEU A 429 19.35 -25.34 -10.12
N ARG A 430 19.64 -26.44 -10.84
CA ARG A 430 19.02 -27.75 -10.61
C ARG A 430 19.07 -28.14 -9.13
N GLY A 431 17.95 -28.65 -8.61
CA GLY A 431 17.83 -29.10 -7.22
C GLY A 431 17.69 -27.97 -6.19
N THR A 432 17.67 -26.70 -6.61
CA THR A 432 17.34 -25.57 -5.73
C THR A 432 15.89 -25.71 -5.27
N ALA A 433 15.64 -25.63 -3.96
CA ALA A 433 14.28 -25.44 -3.46
C ALA A 433 13.93 -23.95 -3.49
N VAL A 434 12.75 -23.65 -4.03
CA VAL A 434 12.27 -22.28 -4.23
C VAL A 434 10.95 -22.11 -3.50
N LEU A 435 10.81 -21.01 -2.76
CA LEU A 435 9.55 -20.52 -2.22
C LEU A 435 9.36 -19.09 -2.69
N VAL A 436 8.22 -18.80 -3.32
CA VAL A 436 7.78 -17.44 -3.64
C VAL A 436 6.51 -17.17 -2.86
N VAL A 437 6.41 -16.03 -2.19
CA VAL A 437 5.26 -15.66 -1.36
C VAL A 437 5.00 -14.17 -1.45
N GLY A 438 3.73 -13.77 -1.58
CA GLY A 438 3.37 -12.34 -1.59
C GLY A 438 3.55 -11.71 -0.21
N ASP A 439 3.97 -10.44 -0.15
CA ASP A 439 4.03 -9.69 1.11
C ASP A 439 2.65 -9.15 1.53
N HIS A 440 1.98 -8.47 0.61
CA HIS A 440 0.63 -7.93 0.70
C HIS A 440 -0.09 -7.91 -0.66
N GLU A 441 -1.41 -7.68 -0.63
CA GLU A 441 -2.17 -7.45 -1.87
C GLU A 441 -1.85 -6.07 -2.49
N PRO A 442 -2.03 -5.90 -3.81
CA PRO A 442 -1.99 -4.59 -4.46
C PRO A 442 -2.87 -3.56 -3.72
N PRO A 443 -2.36 -2.37 -3.34
CA PRO A 443 -3.17 -1.30 -2.72
C PRO A 443 -4.05 -0.61 -3.77
N LEU A 444 -5.03 -1.35 -4.29
CA LEU A 444 -6.03 -0.90 -5.27
C LEU A 444 -7.40 -0.79 -4.59
N THR A 445 -8.18 0.23 -4.95
CA THR A 445 -9.60 0.30 -4.58
C THR A 445 -10.51 0.06 -5.75
N LYS A 446 -11.59 -0.66 -5.46
CA LYS A 446 -12.67 -0.92 -6.40
C LYS A 446 -13.52 0.33 -6.55
N THR A 447 -13.85 0.69 -7.77
CA THR A 447 -14.95 1.62 -8.03
C THR A 447 -16.26 0.84 -7.87
N ARG A 448 -17.33 1.53 -7.44
CA ARG A 448 -18.64 0.89 -7.23
C ARG A 448 -19.15 0.25 -8.53
N GLY A 449 -19.29 -1.08 -8.54
CA GLY A 449 -19.77 -1.86 -9.69
C GLY A 449 -18.69 -2.68 -10.40
N GLU A 450 -17.41 -2.47 -10.10
CA GLU A 450 -16.31 -3.25 -10.66
C GLU A 450 -16.15 -4.59 -9.92
N LYS A 451 -15.90 -5.66 -10.69
CA LYS A 451 -15.52 -6.95 -10.10
C LYS A 451 -14.11 -6.83 -9.51
N ALA A 452 -13.97 -7.31 -8.29
CA ALA A 452 -12.68 -7.41 -7.64
C ALA A 452 -11.77 -8.39 -8.40
N VAL A 453 -10.61 -7.94 -8.88
CA VAL A 453 -9.63 -8.85 -9.51
C VAL A 453 -8.92 -9.70 -8.46
N PHE A 454 -8.67 -9.16 -7.26
CA PHE A 454 -7.97 -9.85 -6.19
C PHE A 454 -8.90 -10.21 -5.01
N ALA A 455 -8.58 -11.31 -4.32
CA ALA A 455 -9.17 -11.66 -3.04
C ALA A 455 -8.59 -10.75 -1.94
N GLU A 456 -9.42 -10.42 -0.96
CA GLU A 456 -9.06 -9.40 0.02
C GLU A 456 -8.39 -10.00 1.26
N GLY A 457 -7.29 -9.39 1.71
CA GLY A 457 -6.58 -9.76 2.95
C GLY A 457 -5.74 -11.02 2.81
N MET A 458 -5.54 -11.50 1.59
CA MET A 458 -4.87 -12.75 1.29
C MET A 458 -3.73 -12.52 0.30
N VAL A 459 -2.65 -13.27 0.46
CA VAL A 459 -1.54 -13.36 -0.50
C VAL A 459 -1.28 -14.82 -0.86
N PRO A 460 -0.85 -15.10 -2.10
CA PRO A 460 -0.52 -16.44 -2.54
C PRO A 460 0.92 -16.81 -2.16
N TRP A 461 1.21 -18.10 -2.17
CA TRP A 461 2.55 -18.65 -2.14
C TRP A 461 2.66 -19.87 -3.06
N VAL A 462 3.89 -20.16 -3.51
CA VAL A 462 4.23 -21.31 -4.35
C VAL A 462 5.61 -21.86 -3.96
N SER A 463 5.72 -23.19 -3.84
CA SER A 463 6.93 -23.91 -3.46
C SER A 463 7.18 -25.08 -4.39
N PHE A 464 8.44 -25.27 -4.80
CA PHE A 464 8.86 -26.36 -5.69
C PHE A 464 10.37 -26.56 -5.61
N VAL A 465 10.86 -27.62 -6.27
CA VAL A 465 12.29 -27.88 -6.48
C VAL A 465 12.58 -27.80 -7.98
N VAL A 466 13.69 -27.20 -8.37
CA VAL A 466 14.09 -27.05 -9.79
C VAL A 466 14.57 -28.39 -10.39
N GLU A 467 14.19 -28.68 -11.64
CA GLU A 467 14.51 -29.93 -12.38
C GLU A 467 15.99 -30.18 -12.70
#